data_AF-A0A1S3R442-F1
#
_entry.id   AF-A0A1S3R442-F1
#
_cell.length_a   1.000
_cell.length_b   1.000
_cell.length_c   1.000
_cell.angle_alpha   90.00
_cell.angle_beta   90.00
_cell.angle_gamma   90.00
#
_symmetry.space_group_name_H-M   'P 1'
#
loop_
_entity.id
_entity.type
_entity.pdbx_description
1 polymer ?
#
loop_
_entity_poly.entity_id
_entity_poly.type
_entity_poly.pdbx_seq_one_letter_code
_entity_poly.pdbx_strand_id
1 'polypeptide(L)'
;MKQNGMMEVRPMNMMPKEESSPTPGASDKPKETVRTYFPETWIWDLVPVGHTGKVNVDKTVPDTITKWAAGAFCTSPVGFGLAPNTGLTAFQPFFVSLTLPYSVIRGEVFTLKATVFNYLSKCIMVSPPPP
;
A
#
# COMPACT_ATOMS: atom_id res chain seq x y z
N MET A 1 -21.16 22.07 -57.22
CA MET A 1 -21.12 21.67 -55.79
C MET A 1 -20.31 22.70 -55.03
N LYS A 2 -20.74 23.01 -53.81
CA LYS A 2 -20.40 24.21 -53.03
C LYS A 2 -18.93 24.32 -52.62
N GLN A 3 -18.52 25.58 -52.46
CA GLN A 3 -17.24 26.09 -51.97
C GLN A 3 -17.00 25.80 -50.48
N ASN A 4 -15.72 25.72 -50.07
CA ASN A 4 -15.11 26.12 -48.78
C ASN A 4 -13.64 25.65 -48.82
N GLY A 5 -12.60 26.43 -48.58
CA GLY A 5 -12.44 27.68 -47.83
C GLY A 5 -11.17 27.51 -46.99
N MET A 6 -10.06 28.14 -47.39
CA MET A 6 -8.81 28.17 -46.62
C MET A 6 -9.10 28.73 -45.21
N MET A 7 -8.64 28.04 -44.18
CA MET A 7 -8.59 28.61 -42.83
C MET A 7 -7.20 28.38 -42.25
N GLU A 8 -6.42 29.44 -42.34
CA GLU A 8 -5.11 29.64 -41.73
C GLU A 8 -5.25 29.57 -40.21
N VAL A 9 -4.50 28.65 -39.59
CA VAL A 9 -4.47 28.47 -38.13
C VAL A 9 -3.76 29.66 -37.50
N ARG A 10 -4.54 30.60 -36.94
CA ARG A 10 -3.98 31.70 -36.15
C ARG A 10 -3.43 31.13 -34.82
N PRO A 11 -2.21 31.48 -34.41
CA PRO A 11 -1.73 31.11 -33.09
C PRO A 11 -2.57 31.87 -32.04
N MET A 12 -3.15 31.14 -31.08
CA MET A 12 -3.73 31.77 -29.89
C MET A 12 -2.58 32.25 -29.01
N ASN A 13 -2.40 33.57 -28.91
CA ASN A 13 -1.61 34.20 -27.87
C ASN A 13 -2.12 33.76 -26.49
N MET A 14 -1.22 33.23 -25.66
CA MET A 14 -1.48 32.98 -24.25
C MET A 14 -1.59 34.31 -23.51
N MET A 15 -2.68 34.50 -22.76
CA MET A 15 -2.67 35.43 -21.62
C MET A 15 -1.90 34.79 -20.46
N PRO A 16 -1.11 35.57 -19.68
CA PRO A 16 -0.33 35.02 -18.60
C PRO A 16 -1.26 34.55 -17.49
N LYS A 17 -1.15 33.28 -17.11
CA LYS A 17 -1.76 32.76 -15.91
C LYS A 17 -0.92 33.29 -14.75
N GLU A 18 -1.52 34.12 -13.89
CA GLU A 18 -0.87 34.62 -12.68
C GLU A 18 -0.28 33.46 -11.87
N GLU A 19 1.01 33.58 -11.62
CA GLU A 19 1.84 32.67 -10.85
C GLU A 19 1.54 32.89 -9.36
N SER A 20 0.68 32.04 -8.78
CA SER A 20 0.58 31.95 -7.32
C SER A 20 1.83 31.24 -6.80
N SER A 21 2.75 32.03 -6.25
CA SER A 21 3.97 31.57 -5.60
C SER A 21 3.67 30.50 -4.54
N PRO A 22 4.45 29.41 -4.45
CA PRO A 22 4.31 28.48 -3.34
C PRO A 22 4.89 29.15 -2.09
N THR A 23 4.02 29.38 -1.11
CA THR A 23 4.42 29.78 0.25
C THR A 23 5.20 28.62 0.89
N PRO A 24 6.47 28.79 1.28
CA PRO A 24 7.25 27.72 1.89
C PRO A 24 6.86 27.64 3.38
N GLY A 25 5.99 26.70 3.74
CA GLY A 25 5.61 26.56 5.15
C GLY A 25 4.44 25.63 5.46
N ALA A 26 4.22 24.55 4.70
CA ALA A 26 3.36 23.47 5.16
C ALA A 26 4.25 22.40 5.81
N SER A 27 4.30 22.41 7.14
CA SER A 27 4.95 21.37 7.93
C SER A 27 4.35 20.00 7.61
N ASP A 28 5.12 19.13 6.95
CA ASP A 28 4.89 17.69 6.89
C ASP A 28 5.02 17.13 8.31
N LYS A 29 3.94 17.21 9.09
CA LYS A 29 3.84 16.43 10.32
C LYS A 29 3.72 14.96 9.90
N PRO A 30 4.55 14.04 10.43
CA PRO A 30 4.45 12.63 10.09
C PRO A 30 3.02 12.17 10.35
N LYS A 31 2.35 11.70 9.30
CA LYS A 31 1.01 11.11 9.44
C LYS A 31 1.19 9.82 10.23
N GLU A 32 0.80 9.85 11.50
CA GLU A 32 0.89 8.69 12.39
C GLU A 32 -0.12 7.64 11.95
N THR A 33 0.33 6.70 11.12
CA THR A 33 -0.50 5.56 10.70
C THR A 33 -0.32 4.44 11.72
N VAL A 34 -1.15 4.45 12.77
CA VAL A 34 -1.27 3.31 13.70
C VAL A 34 -1.90 2.15 12.94
N ARG A 35 -1.22 1.00 12.98
CA ARG A 35 -1.67 -0.20 12.27
C ARG A 35 -2.93 -0.79 12.89
N THR A 36 -3.87 -1.15 12.05
CA THR A 36 -5.16 -1.73 12.47
C THR A 36 -5.56 -2.98 11.67
N TYR A 37 -4.90 -3.27 10.55
CA TYR A 37 -5.31 -4.31 9.62
C TYR A 37 -4.35 -5.50 9.60
N PHE A 38 -4.79 -6.63 10.17
CA PHE A 38 -4.04 -7.89 10.27
C PHE A 38 -4.85 -9.05 9.69
N PRO A 39 -5.02 -9.13 8.37
CA PRO A 39 -5.84 -10.17 7.76
C PRO A 39 -5.11 -11.51 7.74
N GLU A 40 -5.87 -12.60 7.85
CA GLU A 40 -5.38 -13.95 7.56
C GLU A 40 -5.21 -14.19 6.04
N THR A 41 -6.02 -13.52 5.21
CA THR A 41 -6.00 -13.64 3.74
C THR A 41 -5.89 -12.26 3.09
N TRP A 42 -4.93 -12.09 2.17
CA TRP A 42 -4.69 -10.80 1.51
C TRP A 42 -5.47 -10.61 0.19
N ILE A 43 -5.29 -11.52 -0.78
CA ILE A 43 -5.86 -11.39 -2.14
C ILE A 43 -6.77 -12.58 -2.41
N TRP A 44 -8.01 -12.31 -2.82
CA TRP A 44 -8.99 -13.32 -3.24
C TRP A 44 -9.90 -12.82 -4.36
N ASP A 45 -9.30 -12.55 -5.52
CA ASP A 45 -9.98 -11.88 -6.64
C ASP A 45 -10.01 -12.76 -7.90
N LEU A 46 -11.06 -12.58 -8.70
CA LEU A 46 -11.15 -13.11 -10.06
C LEU A 46 -10.96 -11.96 -11.05
N VAL A 47 -10.00 -12.09 -11.97
CA VAL A 47 -9.64 -11.03 -12.91
C VAL A 47 -9.74 -11.55 -14.36
N PRO A 48 -10.54 -10.90 -15.24
CA PRO A 48 -10.62 -11.29 -16.63
C PRO A 48 -9.30 -10.94 -17.35
N VAL A 49 -8.76 -11.91 -18.08
CA VAL A 49 -7.55 -11.73 -18.89
C VAL A 49 -7.98 -11.49 -20.34
N GLY A 50 -7.63 -10.33 -20.89
CA GLY A 50 -7.98 -9.96 -22.27
C GLY A 50 -7.22 -10.76 -23.34
N HIS A 51 -7.43 -10.41 -24.61
CA HIS A 51 -6.83 -11.10 -25.76
C HIS A 51 -5.29 -11.18 -25.77
N THR A 52 -4.62 -10.30 -25.01
CA THR A 52 -3.16 -10.27 -24.87
C THR A 52 -2.61 -11.35 -23.92
N GLY A 53 -3.49 -12.02 -23.16
CA GLY A 53 -3.10 -13.05 -22.20
C GLY A 53 -2.40 -12.53 -20.95
N LYS A 54 -2.42 -11.20 -20.72
CA LYS A 54 -1.73 -10.55 -19.59
C LYS A 54 -2.62 -9.52 -18.91
N VAL A 55 -2.51 -9.45 -17.59
CA VAL A 55 -3.16 -8.43 -16.75
C VAL A 55 -2.23 -8.07 -15.60
N ASN A 56 -2.15 -6.78 -15.28
CA ASN A 56 -1.46 -6.30 -14.09
C ASN A 56 -2.53 -5.94 -13.05
N VAL A 57 -2.31 -6.38 -11.81
CA VAL A 57 -3.22 -6.14 -10.69
C VAL A 57 -2.42 -5.51 -9.56
N ASP A 58 -2.67 -4.23 -9.33
CA ASP A 58 -2.00 -3.50 -8.27
C ASP A 58 -2.77 -3.66 -6.96
N LYS A 59 -2.12 -4.26 -5.95
CA LYS A 59 -2.66 -4.41 -4.59
C LYS A 59 -1.63 -3.93 -3.58
N THR A 60 -2.10 -3.15 -2.61
CA THR A 60 -1.27 -2.76 -1.48
C THR A 60 -1.12 -3.94 -0.53
N VAL A 61 0.13 -4.25 -0.16
CA VAL A 61 0.43 -5.31 0.81
C VAL A 61 -0.11 -4.93 2.19
N PRO A 62 -0.64 -5.88 2.99
CA PRO A 62 -1.11 -5.57 4.33
C PRO A 62 0.03 -5.12 5.22
N ASP A 63 -0.32 -4.39 6.29
CA ASP A 63 0.63 -3.82 7.23
C ASP A 63 1.36 -4.86 8.08
N THR A 64 0.94 -6.12 8.06
CA THR A 64 1.57 -7.20 8.83
C THR A 64 2.93 -7.59 8.27
N ILE A 65 3.90 -7.78 9.16
CA ILE A 65 5.19 -8.39 8.83
C ILE A 65 4.96 -9.88 8.62
N THR A 66 4.75 -10.28 7.38
CA THR A 66 4.36 -11.65 7.03
C THR A 66 4.91 -12.03 5.67
N LYS A 67 5.26 -13.30 5.52
CA LYS A 67 5.56 -13.90 4.24
C LYS A 67 4.25 -14.40 3.62
N TRP A 68 3.86 -13.77 2.53
CA TRP A 68 2.71 -14.14 1.71
C TRP A 68 3.12 -15.19 0.68
N ALA A 69 2.21 -16.12 0.41
CA ALA A 69 2.29 -17.08 -0.67
C ALA A 69 1.12 -16.81 -1.62
N ALA A 70 1.41 -16.53 -2.88
CA ALA A 70 0.43 -16.22 -3.90
C ALA A 70 0.33 -17.37 -4.90
N GLY A 71 -0.87 -17.95 -5.00
CA GLY A 71 -1.25 -18.89 -6.05
C GLY A 71 -2.22 -18.24 -7.02
N ALA A 72 -2.23 -18.73 -8.27
CA ALA A 72 -3.18 -18.28 -9.28
C ALA A 72 -3.55 -19.43 -10.21
N PHE A 73 -4.75 -19.39 -10.76
CA PHE A 73 -5.19 -20.30 -11.81
C PHE A 73 -5.96 -19.52 -12.89
N CYS A 74 -5.97 -20.05 -14.10
CA CYS A 74 -6.63 -19.46 -15.25
C CYS A 74 -7.58 -20.49 -15.87
N THR A 75 -8.78 -20.05 -16.22
CA THR A 75 -9.77 -20.83 -16.97
C THR A 75 -10.07 -20.15 -18.29
N SER A 76 -10.10 -20.92 -19.36
CA SER A 76 -10.44 -20.45 -20.71
C SER A 76 -11.22 -21.52 -21.47
N PRO A 77 -11.88 -21.19 -22.59
CA PRO A 77 -12.55 -22.21 -23.42
C PRO A 77 -11.60 -23.30 -23.93
N VAL A 78 -10.31 -23.01 -24.03
CA VAL A 78 -9.29 -23.97 -24.47
C VAL A 78 -8.75 -24.84 -23.33
N GLY A 79 -9.06 -24.53 -22.07
CA GLY A 79 -8.67 -25.35 -20.92
C GLY A 79 -8.35 -24.58 -19.64
N PHE A 80 -7.71 -25.28 -18.71
CA PHE A 80 -7.33 -24.82 -17.37
C PHE A 80 -5.81 -24.77 -17.23
N GLY A 81 -5.31 -23.73 -16.54
CA GLY A 81 -3.90 -23.59 -16.21
C GLY A 81 -3.71 -23.24 -14.73
N LEU A 82 -2.68 -23.80 -14.10
CA LEU A 82 -2.30 -23.51 -12.73
C LEU A 82 -0.92 -22.84 -12.71
N ALA A 83 -0.80 -21.72 -12.02
CA ALA A 83 0.47 -21.03 -11.85
C ALA A 83 1.28 -21.61 -10.68
N PRO A 84 2.62 -21.60 -10.74
CA PRO A 84 3.45 -21.94 -9.60
C PRO A 84 3.27 -20.91 -8.47
N ASN A 85 3.39 -21.38 -7.24
CA ASN A 85 3.28 -20.54 -6.06
C ASN A 85 4.44 -19.53 -5.98
N THR A 86 4.14 -18.27 -5.71
CA THR A 86 5.13 -17.18 -5.61
C THR A 86 5.13 -16.58 -4.21
N GLY A 87 6.31 -16.40 -3.62
CA GLY A 87 6.46 -15.82 -2.28
C GLY A 87 6.73 -14.33 -2.30
N LEU A 88 6.13 -13.58 -1.38
CA LEU A 88 6.40 -12.17 -1.13
C LEU A 88 6.56 -11.91 0.37
N THR A 89 7.60 -11.20 0.77
CA THR A 89 7.82 -10.86 2.19
C THR A 89 7.48 -9.40 2.41
N ALA A 90 6.43 -9.14 3.19
CA ALA A 90 6.13 -7.81 3.71
C ALA A 90 6.94 -7.59 4.98
N PHE A 91 7.76 -6.55 5.03
CA PHE A 91 8.62 -6.29 6.18
C PHE A 91 8.63 -4.80 6.54
N GLN A 92 8.53 -4.51 7.83
CA GLN A 92 8.74 -3.17 8.37
C GLN A 92 10.01 -3.18 9.21
N PRO A 93 10.98 -2.31 8.93
CA PRO A 93 12.27 -2.32 9.59
C PRO A 93 12.24 -1.82 11.04
N PHE A 94 11.19 -1.11 11.46
CA PHE A 94 11.04 -0.63 12.83
C PHE A 94 9.60 -0.81 13.29
N PHE A 95 9.38 -1.59 14.35
CA PHE A 95 8.03 -1.90 14.86
C PHE A 95 8.04 -2.27 16.34
N VAL A 96 6.87 -2.18 16.98
CA VAL A 96 6.63 -2.64 18.35
C VAL A 96 5.77 -3.90 18.30
N SER A 97 6.15 -4.92 19.07
CA SER A 97 5.40 -6.17 19.23
C SER A 97 4.88 -6.28 20.66
N LEU A 98 3.60 -6.60 20.83
CA LEU A 98 2.97 -6.81 22.13
C LEU A 98 2.84 -8.32 22.40
N THR A 99 3.27 -8.77 23.59
CA THR A 99 3.03 -10.15 24.05
C THR A 99 1.71 -10.22 24.80
N LEU A 100 0.65 -10.60 24.08
CA LEU A 100 -0.70 -10.74 24.63
C LEU A 100 -1.04 -12.22 24.85
N PRO A 101 -1.57 -12.59 26.03
CA PRO A 101 -2.15 -13.92 26.24
C PRO A 101 -3.45 -14.04 25.45
N TYR A 102 -3.90 -15.28 25.23
CA TYR A 102 -5.16 -15.55 24.53
C TYR A 102 -6.36 -14.87 25.20
N SER A 103 -6.38 -14.83 26.54
CA SER A 103 -7.42 -14.17 27.33
C SER A 103 -6.86 -13.62 28.64
N VAL A 104 -7.57 -12.66 29.24
CA VAL A 104 -7.25 -12.04 30.53
C VAL A 104 -8.50 -12.08 31.40
N ILE A 105 -8.32 -12.31 32.71
CA ILE A 105 -9.41 -12.35 33.68
C ILE A 105 -9.77 -10.92 34.09
N ARG A 106 -11.07 -10.58 34.02
CA ARG A 106 -11.55 -9.26 34.47
C ARG A 106 -11.33 -9.11 35.97
N GLY A 107 -10.76 -7.98 36.38
CA GLY A 107 -10.49 -7.67 37.79
C GLY A 107 -9.10 -8.10 38.28
N GLU A 108 -8.31 -8.79 37.45
CA GLU A 108 -6.93 -9.12 37.77
C GLU A 108 -5.93 -8.15 37.12
N VAL A 109 -4.76 -8.01 37.76
CA VAL A 109 -3.65 -7.24 37.22
C VAL A 109 -2.83 -8.14 36.30
N PHE A 110 -2.68 -7.71 35.04
CA PHE A 110 -1.85 -8.39 34.05
C PHE A 110 -0.70 -7.50 33.58
N THR A 111 0.50 -8.08 33.44
CA THR A 111 1.68 -7.38 32.95
C THR A 111 1.78 -7.49 31.43
N LEU A 112 1.44 -6.41 30.72
CA LEU A 112 1.64 -6.31 29.27
C LEU A 112 3.10 -6.03 28.93
N LYS A 113 3.71 -6.88 28.09
CA LYS A 113 5.08 -6.69 27.60
C LYS A 113 5.05 -6.17 26.16
N ALA A 114 5.81 -5.10 25.93
CA ALA A 114 6.03 -4.53 24.60
C ALA A 114 7.53 -4.63 24.26
N THR A 115 7.85 -5.13 23.07
CA THR A 115 9.22 -5.26 22.56
C THR A 115 9.38 -4.39 21.34
N VAL A 116 10.39 -3.53 21.33
CA VAL A 116 10.73 -2.70 20.16
C VAL A 116 11.79 -3.40 19.33
N PHE A 117 11.51 -3.58 18.05
CA PHE A 117 12.45 -4.13 17.08
C PHE A 117 12.96 -3.02 16.15
N ASN A 118 14.28 -2.93 16.00
CA ASN A 118 14.92 -2.00 15.08
C ASN A 118 15.91 -2.76 14.18
N TYR A 119 15.59 -2.85 12.90
CA TYR A 119 16.41 -3.41 11.83
C TYR A 119 17.01 -2.33 10.92
N LEU A 120 16.85 -1.05 11.27
CA LEU A 120 17.53 0.05 10.58
C LEU A 120 19.02 0.05 10.95
N SER A 121 19.86 0.56 10.05
CA SER A 121 21.30 0.70 10.29
C SER A 121 21.66 1.83 11.28
N LYS A 122 20.68 2.58 11.76
CA LYS A 122 20.87 3.73 12.66
C LYS A 122 20.29 3.43 14.04
N CYS A 123 20.99 3.90 15.07
CA CYS A 123 20.48 3.90 16.44
C CYS A 123 19.37 4.95 16.59
N ILE A 124 18.29 4.56 17.26
CA ILE A 124 17.14 5.43 17.55
C ILE A 124 16.89 5.37 19.06
N MET A 125 16.70 6.53 19.68
CA MET A 125 16.26 6.61 21.08
C MET A 125 14.73 6.58 21.13
N VAL A 126 14.18 5.71 21.98
CA VAL A 126 12.74 5.58 22.20
C VAL A 126 12.45 5.99 23.65
N SER A 127 11.50 6.91 23.84
CA SER A 127 11.08 7.33 25.18
C SER A 127 10.09 6.32 25.78
N PRO A 128 10.26 5.93 27.06
CA PRO A 128 9.28 5.08 27.74
C PRO A 128 7.94 5.82 27.95
N PRO A 129 6.84 5.07 28.14
CA PRO A 129 5.55 5.67 28.50
C PRO A 129 5.66 6.45 29.81
N PRO A 130 4.86 7.52 30.00
CA PRO A 130 4.77 8.20 31.28
C PRO A 130 4.23 7.25 32.37
N PRO A 131 4.62 7.46 33.65
CA PRO A 131 4.22 6.64 34.79
C PRO A 131 2.73 6.78 35.15
#